data_AF-A0AAV9DED6-F1
#
_entry.id   AF-A0AAV9DED6-F1
#
_cell.length_a   1.000
_cell.length_b   1.000
_cell.length_c   1.000
_cell.angle_alpha   90.00
_cell.angle_beta   90.00
_cell.angle_gamma   90.00
#
_symmetry.space_group_name_H-M   'P 1'
#
loop_
_entity.id
_entity.type
_entity.pdbx_description
1 polymer ?
#
loop_
_entity_poly.entity_id
_entity_poly.type
_entity_poly.pdbx_seq_one_letter_code
_entity_poly.pdbx_strand_id
1 'polypeptide(L)'
;MADISGKKWVSATSDDDDGGSASVDIEELLELERPTISDSKKLLVLDLNGLLVHTFKKSKKVQIPNSRGPDAIVGNKQVFKRPFCDDFVRFCFQRFDVGIWSSNIMRYVDGAIDCALGEMRSRLMFIWDQSNCTETGLKTIDDPKKPLYLKELKKIWDNESSDLPWSKGRYSSSNTLLIDDTPHKALLNPPNTAIGGARG
;
A
#
# COMPACT_ATOMS: atom_id res chain seq x y z
N MET A 1 -14.61 -28.53 -60.44
CA MET A 1 -13.38 -29.32 -60.24
C MET A 1 -12.61 -28.66 -59.10
N ALA A 2 -12.59 -29.12 -57.85
CA ALA A 2 -13.15 -30.32 -57.19
C ALA A 2 -13.59 -29.90 -55.74
N ASP A 3 -14.80 -30.17 -55.21
CA ASP A 3 -15.46 -31.42 -54.75
C ASP A 3 -15.09 -31.80 -53.28
N ILE A 4 -15.93 -32.16 -52.30
CA ILE A 4 -17.37 -32.51 -52.14
C ILE A 4 -17.78 -32.25 -50.66
N SER A 5 -19.09 -32.11 -50.42
CA SER A 5 -19.84 -32.65 -49.26
C SER A 5 -20.01 -31.70 -48.07
N GLY A 6 -21.20 -31.23 -47.69
CA GLY A 6 -22.53 -31.82 -47.83
C GLY A 6 -23.05 -32.21 -46.45
N LYS A 7 -24.08 -31.49 -45.97
CA LYS A 7 -25.29 -32.01 -45.29
C LYS A 7 -26.01 -30.90 -44.54
N LYS A 8 -27.17 -30.53 -45.10
CA LYS A 8 -28.31 -29.86 -44.46
C LYS A 8 -28.77 -30.69 -43.26
N TRP A 9 -29.20 -30.05 -42.16
CA TRP A 9 -30.24 -30.58 -41.25
C TRP A 9 -30.85 -29.40 -40.46
N VAL A 10 -32.10 -29.04 -40.76
CA VAL A 10 -33.35 -29.29 -39.98
C VAL A 10 -33.52 -28.32 -38.80
N SER A 11 -34.47 -27.40 -38.95
CA SER A 11 -35.12 -26.68 -37.87
C SER A 11 -36.04 -27.63 -37.10
N ALA A 12 -35.82 -27.77 -35.80
CA ALA A 12 -36.76 -28.35 -34.87
C ALA A 12 -36.99 -27.35 -33.74
N THR A 13 -38.26 -27.06 -33.50
CA THR A 13 -38.78 -26.22 -32.43
C THR A 13 -38.83 -26.96 -31.09
N SER A 14 -38.86 -26.16 -30.02
CA SER A 14 -39.45 -26.41 -28.68
C SER A 14 -38.80 -27.48 -27.80
N ASP A 15 -38.18 -27.08 -26.69
CA ASP A 15 -38.77 -27.14 -25.34
C ASP A 15 -37.75 -26.69 -24.27
N ASP A 16 -38.22 -25.83 -23.37
CA ASP A 16 -37.77 -25.50 -22.01
C ASP A 16 -36.29 -25.73 -21.62
N ASP A 17 -35.55 -24.63 -21.44
CA ASP A 17 -34.39 -24.60 -20.54
C ASP A 17 -34.49 -23.35 -19.65
N ASP A 18 -34.71 -23.59 -18.36
CA ASP A 18 -34.76 -22.61 -17.27
C ASP A 18 -33.35 -22.05 -17.06
N GLY A 19 -32.94 -21.16 -17.96
CA GLY A 19 -31.70 -20.40 -17.89
C GLY A 19 -31.85 -19.23 -16.93
N GLY A 20 -32.03 -19.52 -15.64
CA GLY A 20 -31.80 -18.53 -14.59
C GLY A 20 -30.35 -18.06 -14.68
N SER A 21 -30.13 -16.86 -15.22
CA SER A 21 -28.82 -16.23 -15.12
C SER A 21 -28.57 -15.95 -13.65
N ALA A 22 -27.84 -16.85 -12.99
CA ALA A 22 -27.25 -16.55 -11.69
C ALA A 22 -26.27 -15.39 -11.91
N SER A 23 -26.77 -14.16 -11.76
CA SER A 23 -25.90 -13.03 -11.48
C SER A 23 -25.24 -13.37 -10.16
N VAL A 24 -24.00 -13.85 -10.24
CA VAL A 24 -23.20 -14.03 -9.04
C VAL A 24 -23.00 -12.63 -8.48
N ASP A 25 -23.69 -12.33 -7.38
CA ASP A 25 -23.59 -11.04 -6.73
C ASP A 25 -22.14 -10.87 -6.27
N ILE A 26 -21.47 -9.85 -6.82
CA ILE A 26 -20.07 -9.55 -6.50
C ILE A 26 -19.94 -9.25 -5.01
N GLU A 27 -20.98 -8.71 -4.38
CA GLU A 27 -21.04 -8.55 -2.91
C GLU A 27 -21.01 -9.89 -2.18
N GLU A 28 -21.70 -10.92 -2.68
CA GLU A 28 -21.74 -12.25 -2.08
C GLU A 28 -20.38 -12.97 -2.21
N LEU A 29 -19.68 -12.79 -3.34
CA LEU A 29 -18.29 -13.25 -3.52
C LEU A 29 -17.31 -12.55 -2.56
N LEU A 30 -17.50 -11.26 -2.30
CA LEU A 30 -16.69 -10.49 -1.33
C LEU A 30 -16.95 -10.91 0.11
N GLU A 31 -18.14 -11.46 0.41
CA GLU A 31 -18.49 -11.97 1.74
C GLU A 31 -18.06 -13.43 1.97
N LEU A 32 -18.09 -14.27 0.94
CA LEU A 32 -17.63 -15.67 0.98
C LEU A 32 -16.11 -15.80 1.12
N GLU A 33 -15.34 -14.79 0.69
CA GLU A 33 -13.88 -14.74 0.87
C GLU A 33 -13.45 -14.16 2.23
N ARG A 34 -14.37 -13.89 3.17
CA ARG A 34 -13.97 -13.50 4.53
C ARG A 34 -13.11 -14.61 5.10
N PRO A 35 -11.78 -14.42 5.24
CA PRO A 35 -10.93 -15.45 5.79
C PRO A 35 -11.46 -15.75 7.19
N THR A 36 -11.41 -17.01 7.63
CA THR A 36 -11.52 -17.30 9.07
C THR A 36 -10.40 -16.49 9.75
N ILE A 37 -10.78 -15.33 10.29
CA ILE A 37 -9.87 -14.40 10.94
C ILE A 37 -9.30 -15.18 12.10
N SER A 38 -8.02 -15.58 12.04
CA SER A 38 -7.30 -15.84 13.27
C SER A 38 -7.50 -14.61 14.15
N ASP A 39 -7.78 -14.76 15.44
CA ASP A 39 -8.18 -13.68 16.39
C ASP A 39 -7.28 -12.42 16.40
N SER A 40 -6.19 -12.43 15.63
CA SER A 40 -5.19 -11.39 15.49
C SER A 40 -5.01 -11.04 14.00
N LYS A 41 -5.24 -9.78 13.61
CA LYS A 41 -4.89 -9.29 12.26
C LYS A 41 -3.36 -9.35 12.05
N LYS A 42 -2.94 -9.49 10.79
CA LYS A 42 -1.54 -9.31 10.37
C LYS A 42 -1.20 -7.82 10.33
N LEU A 43 0.08 -7.47 10.46
CA LEU A 43 0.55 -6.09 10.40
C LEU A 43 0.99 -5.72 8.98
N LEU A 44 0.45 -4.62 8.48
CA LEU A 44 0.85 -3.98 7.23
C LEU A 44 1.50 -2.63 7.54
N VAL A 45 2.79 -2.51 7.24
CA VAL A 45 3.56 -1.28 7.39
C VAL A 45 3.70 -0.61 6.04
N LEU A 46 3.20 0.61 5.91
CA LEU A 46 3.15 1.33 4.65
C LEU A 46 4.16 2.48 4.67
N ASP A 47 4.98 2.59 3.63
CA ASP A 47 5.66 3.86 3.34
C ASP A 47 4.62 4.92 2.95
N LEU A 48 4.97 6.19 3.21
CA LEU A 48 4.07 7.29 2.91
C LEU A 48 4.34 7.85 1.51
N ASN A 49 5.56 8.34 1.29
CA ASN A 49 5.95 8.99 0.05
C ASN A 49 6.41 7.96 -0.99
N GLY A 50 5.79 7.96 -2.17
CA GLY A 50 6.02 6.98 -3.23
C GLY A 50 4.97 5.87 -3.23
N LEU A 51 4.23 5.70 -2.13
CA LEU A 51 3.16 4.70 -2.02
C LEU A 51 1.77 5.32 -1.91
N LEU A 52 1.49 6.14 -0.89
CA LEU A 52 0.18 6.76 -0.66
C LEU A 52 0.10 8.18 -1.25
N VAL A 53 1.21 8.91 -1.17
CA VAL A 53 1.35 10.25 -1.71
C VAL A 53 2.65 10.38 -2.49
N HIS A 54 2.74 11.40 -3.32
CA HIS A 54 3.99 11.85 -3.90
C HIS A 54 4.26 13.29 -3.48
N THR A 55 5.45 13.55 -2.94
CA THR A 55 5.84 14.88 -2.45
C THR A 55 7.01 15.45 -3.22
N PHE A 56 6.91 16.74 -3.56
CA PHE A 56 7.95 17.49 -4.24
C PHE A 56 8.24 18.79 -3.52
N LYS A 57 9.50 19.24 -3.55
CA LYS A 57 9.81 20.62 -3.13
C LYS A 57 9.21 21.58 -4.17
N LYS A 58 8.61 22.69 -3.73
CA LYS A 58 8.06 23.75 -4.60
C LYS A 58 9.07 24.27 -5.63
N SER A 59 10.36 24.28 -5.29
CA SER A 59 11.44 24.72 -6.18
C SER A 59 11.81 23.70 -7.25
N LYS A 60 11.37 22.44 -7.13
CA LYS A 60 11.70 21.39 -8.10
C LYS A 60 10.81 21.57 -9.31
N LYS A 61 11.40 21.74 -10.50
CA LYS A 61 10.66 21.71 -11.76
C LYS A 61 10.22 20.27 -12.03
N VAL A 62 8.97 19.97 -11.72
CA VAL A 62 8.35 18.67 -12.00
C VAL A 62 7.36 18.89 -13.14
N GLN A 63 7.31 17.96 -14.09
CA GLN A 63 6.30 17.97 -15.14
C GLN A 63 4.95 17.54 -14.55
N ILE A 64 4.24 18.49 -13.97
CA ILE A 64 2.86 18.31 -13.52
C ILE A 64 1.98 18.96 -14.57
N PRO A 65 0.99 18.24 -15.14
CA PRO A 65 0.03 18.85 -16.05
C PRO A 65 -0.56 20.11 -15.43
N ASN A 66 -0.68 21.19 -16.21
CA ASN A 66 -1.19 22.48 -15.69
C ASN A 66 -2.59 22.37 -15.07
N SER A 67 -3.36 21.34 -15.42
CA SER A 67 -4.67 21.04 -14.87
C SER A 67 -4.65 20.42 -13.46
N ARG A 68 -3.48 20.04 -12.92
CA ARG A 68 -3.36 19.36 -11.63
C ARG A 68 -2.60 20.20 -10.59
N GLY A 69 -3.35 20.79 -9.67
CA GLY A 69 -2.79 21.40 -8.45
C GLY A 69 -2.41 20.35 -7.39
N PRO A 70 -1.63 20.73 -6.36
CA PRO A 70 -1.38 19.86 -5.21
C PRO A 70 -2.64 19.70 -4.34
N ASP A 71 -2.79 18.55 -3.68
CA ASP A 71 -3.89 18.31 -2.73
C ASP A 71 -3.62 18.96 -1.37
N ALA A 72 -2.34 19.08 -1.01
CA ALA A 72 -1.91 19.79 0.18
C ALA A 72 -0.55 20.45 -0.01
N ILE A 73 -0.27 21.44 0.83
CA ILE A 73 1.02 22.10 0.91
C ILE A 73 1.52 21.99 2.34
N VAL A 74 2.68 21.36 2.53
CA VAL A 74 3.29 21.15 3.85
C VAL A 74 4.66 21.82 3.86
N GLY A 75 4.74 23.02 4.44
CA GLY A 75 5.92 23.89 4.37
C GLY A 75 6.29 24.24 2.92
N ASN A 76 7.49 23.85 2.50
CA ASN A 76 7.96 24.04 1.12
C ASN A 76 7.71 22.83 0.21
N LYS A 77 6.93 21.84 0.64
CA LYS A 77 6.57 20.66 -0.15
C LYS A 77 5.13 20.75 -0.65
N GLN A 78 4.94 20.34 -1.89
CA GLN A 78 3.64 20.06 -2.49
C GLN A 78 3.37 18.56 -2.35
N VAL A 79 2.15 18.20 -1.94
CA VAL A 79 1.71 16.82 -1.72
C VAL A 79 0.62 16.48 -2.73
N PHE A 80 0.80 15.37 -3.43
CA PHE A 80 -0.14 14.82 -4.39
C PHE A 80 -0.56 13.44 -3.90
N LYS A 81 -1.83 13.28 -3.56
CA LYS A 81 -2.44 12.02 -3.17
C LYS A 81 -2.49 11.08 -4.37
N ARG A 82 -2.16 9.80 -4.16
CA ARG A 82 -2.20 8.79 -5.21
C ARG A 82 -3.66 8.50 -5.61
N PRO A 83 -3.98 8.34 -6.90
CA PRO A 83 -5.29 7.86 -7.32
C PRO A 83 -5.68 6.56 -6.59
N PHE A 84 -6.95 6.44 -6.21
CA PHE A 84 -7.50 5.30 -5.46
C PHE A 84 -6.87 5.06 -4.07
N CYS A 85 -6.14 6.04 -3.52
CA CYS A 85 -5.50 5.92 -2.19
C CYS A 85 -6.52 5.64 -1.08
N ASP A 86 -7.70 6.27 -1.12
CA ASP A 86 -8.72 6.05 -0.09
C ASP A 86 -9.26 4.62 -0.11
N ASP A 87 -9.57 4.09 -1.30
CA ASP A 87 -10.07 2.71 -1.44
C ASP A 87 -9.03 1.69 -0.99
N PHE A 88 -7.75 1.91 -1.38
CA PHE A 88 -6.63 1.08 -0.95
C PHE A 88 -6.48 1.07 0.58
N VAL A 89 -6.47 2.25 1.21
CA VAL A 89 -6.30 2.36 2.66
C VAL A 89 -7.50 1.76 3.41
N ARG A 90 -8.73 1.96 2.91
CA ARG A 90 -9.93 1.32 3.48
C ARG A 90 -9.83 -0.21 3.40
N PHE A 91 -9.42 -0.74 2.25
CA PHE A 91 -9.16 -2.17 2.07
C PHE A 91 -8.12 -2.68 3.09
N CYS A 92 -7.03 -1.95 3.29
CA CYS A 92 -6.00 -2.31 4.25
C CYS A 92 -6.56 -2.39 5.67
N PHE A 93 -7.26 -1.36 6.14
CA PHE A 93 -7.80 -1.35 7.51
C PHE A 93 -8.87 -2.42 7.77
N GLN A 94 -9.60 -2.86 6.75
CA GLN A 94 -10.55 -3.97 6.88
C GLN A 94 -9.85 -5.29 7.23
N ARG A 95 -8.64 -5.53 6.70
CA ARG A 95 -7.97 -6.84 6.77
C ARG A 95 -6.73 -6.87 7.66
N PHE A 96 -6.10 -5.72 7.91
CA PHE A 96 -4.81 -5.61 8.57
C PHE A 96 -4.84 -4.60 9.71
N ASP A 97 -3.96 -4.81 10.67
CA ASP A 97 -3.48 -3.74 11.53
C ASP A 97 -2.49 -2.92 10.68
N VAL A 98 -2.63 -1.60 10.66
CA VAL A 98 -1.90 -0.75 9.69
C VAL A 98 -1.08 0.29 10.43
N GLY A 99 0.20 0.40 10.07
CA GLY A 99 1.11 1.44 10.55
C GLY A 99 1.75 2.21 9.40
N ILE A 100 2.07 3.48 9.63
CA ILE A 100 2.89 4.28 8.70
C ILE A 100 4.32 4.29 9.19
N TRP A 101 5.27 4.08 8.28
CA TRP A 101 6.69 4.32 8.55
C TRP A 101 7.29 5.13 7.42
N SER A 102 7.72 6.36 7.68
CA SER A 102 8.29 7.29 6.70
C SER A 102 9.74 7.61 7.01
N SER A 103 10.59 7.73 5.99
CA SER A 103 12.00 8.19 6.16
C SER A 103 12.13 9.73 6.12
N ASN A 104 11.09 10.44 6.52
CA ASN A 104 11.00 11.89 6.52
C ASN A 104 10.61 12.35 7.93
N ILE A 105 11.02 13.54 8.32
CA ILE A 105 10.71 14.09 9.66
C ILE A 105 9.21 14.33 9.88
N MET A 106 8.77 14.19 11.13
CA MET A 106 7.37 14.22 11.55
C MET A 106 6.58 15.40 10.99
N ARG A 107 7.14 16.62 11.01
CA ARG A 107 6.46 17.82 10.48
C ARG A 107 5.96 17.69 9.04
N TYR A 108 6.65 16.90 8.20
CA TYR A 108 6.23 16.64 6.82
C TYR A 108 5.35 15.40 6.72
N VAL A 109 5.57 14.43 7.61
CA VAL A 109 4.76 13.21 7.71
C VAL A 109 3.33 13.56 8.09
N ASP A 110 3.15 14.42 9.09
CA ASP A 110 1.81 14.79 9.59
C ASP A 110 0.91 15.34 8.49
N GLY A 111 1.32 16.43 7.83
CA GLY A 111 0.50 17.02 6.78
C GLY A 111 0.31 16.12 5.55
N ALA A 112 1.24 15.19 5.30
CA ALA A 112 1.10 14.22 4.23
C ALA A 112 0.11 13.09 4.61
N ILE A 113 0.11 12.64 5.86
CA ILE A 113 -0.89 11.68 6.38
C ILE A 113 -2.27 12.31 6.38
N ASP A 114 -2.41 13.56 6.82
CA ASP A 114 -3.72 14.22 6.87
C ASP A 114 -4.32 14.35 5.46
N CYS A 115 -3.49 14.65 4.46
CA CYS A 115 -3.87 14.63 3.05
C CYS A 115 -4.26 13.22 2.56
N ALA A 116 -3.50 12.20 2.95
CA ALA A 116 -3.67 10.84 2.43
C ALA A 116 -4.83 10.08 3.08
N LEU A 117 -5.01 10.22 4.39
CA LEU A 117 -5.92 9.40 5.20
C LEU A 117 -7.12 10.19 5.75
N GLY A 118 -6.99 11.52 5.93
CA GLY A 118 -8.00 12.33 6.60
C GLY A 118 -8.40 11.72 7.95
N GLU A 119 -9.70 11.53 8.15
CA GLU A 119 -10.29 10.95 9.37
C GLU A 119 -9.81 9.52 9.66
N MET A 120 -9.43 8.75 8.64
CA MET A 120 -8.94 7.37 8.81
C MET A 120 -7.59 7.32 9.53
N ARG A 121 -6.89 8.45 9.69
CA ARG A 121 -5.65 8.55 10.47
C ARG A 121 -5.81 7.97 11.87
N SER A 122 -6.98 8.17 12.49
CA SER A 122 -7.29 7.68 13.85
C SER A 122 -7.27 6.15 13.99
N ARG A 123 -7.30 5.42 12.87
CA ARG A 123 -7.28 3.95 12.81
C ARG A 123 -5.88 3.37 12.70
N LEU A 124 -4.85 4.21 12.52
CA LEU A 124 -3.47 3.75 12.46
C LEU A 124 -3.02 3.24 13.83
N MET A 125 -2.27 2.15 13.81
CA MET A 125 -1.70 1.58 15.03
C MET A 125 -0.47 2.34 15.51
N PHE A 126 0.29 2.95 14.59
CA PHE A 126 1.42 3.82 14.88
C PHE A 126 1.77 4.68 13.66
N ILE A 127 2.53 5.74 13.93
CA ILE A 127 3.12 6.62 12.92
C ILE A 127 4.59 6.80 13.27
N TRP A 128 5.46 6.17 12.48
CA TRP A 128 6.90 6.30 12.59
C TRP A 128 7.46 7.21 11.52
N ASP A 129 8.39 8.06 11.93
CA ASP A 129 9.06 9.03 11.07
C ASP A 129 10.55 8.67 10.90
N GLN A 130 11.32 9.61 10.37
CA GLN A 130 12.75 9.43 10.16
C GLN A 130 13.50 9.04 11.45
N SER A 131 13.07 9.50 12.62
CA SER A 131 13.74 9.21 13.89
C SER A 131 13.70 7.72 14.26
N ASN A 132 12.71 6.97 13.75
CA ASN A 132 12.61 5.53 13.94
C ASN A 132 13.46 4.73 12.93
N CYS A 133 13.92 5.35 11.84
CA CYS A 133 14.79 4.70 10.87
C CYS A 133 16.20 4.48 11.43
N THR A 134 16.94 3.53 10.85
CA THR A 134 18.39 3.38 11.10
C THR A 134 19.16 4.18 10.05
N GLU A 135 19.96 5.14 10.49
CA GLU A 135 20.88 5.88 9.61
C GLU A 135 22.14 5.04 9.38
N THR A 136 22.54 4.86 8.12
CA THR A 136 23.74 4.06 7.80
C THR A 136 25.03 4.87 7.72
N GLY A 137 24.94 6.20 7.83
CA GLY A 137 26.04 7.12 7.54
C GLY A 137 26.35 7.27 6.03
N LEU A 138 25.71 6.47 5.17
CA LEU A 138 25.86 6.55 3.72
C LEU A 138 24.82 7.48 3.09
N LYS A 139 25.02 7.80 1.81
CA LYS A 139 24.08 8.57 1.00
C LYS A 139 23.43 7.69 -0.05
N THR A 140 22.23 8.05 -0.47
CA THR A 140 21.56 7.35 -1.57
C THR A 140 22.29 7.59 -2.88
N ILE A 141 22.31 6.58 -3.76
CA ILE A 141 22.98 6.66 -5.07
C ILE A 141 22.31 7.72 -5.97
N ASP A 142 20.98 7.86 -5.88
CA ASP A 142 20.19 8.78 -6.71
C ASP A 142 20.25 10.24 -6.25
N ASP A 143 20.57 10.48 -4.98
CA ASP A 143 20.76 11.83 -4.43
C ASP A 143 21.86 11.84 -3.35
N PRO A 144 23.06 12.39 -3.64
CA PRO A 144 24.16 12.43 -2.68
C PRO A 144 23.88 13.31 -1.46
N LYS A 145 22.84 14.14 -1.49
CA LYS A 145 22.41 14.95 -0.33
C LYS A 145 21.47 14.20 0.59
N LYS A 146 20.89 13.08 0.14
CA LYS A 146 19.90 12.32 0.88
C LYS A 146 20.59 11.17 1.66
N PRO A 147 20.49 11.14 3.00
CA PRO A 147 20.98 10.00 3.77
C PRO A 147 20.26 8.71 3.39
N LEU A 148 20.99 7.60 3.44
CA LEU A 148 20.43 6.25 3.28
C LEU A 148 19.87 5.79 4.64
N TYR A 149 18.55 5.59 4.67
CA TYR A 149 17.83 5.12 5.85
C TYR A 149 17.32 3.70 5.65
N LEU A 150 17.35 2.91 6.72
CA LEU A 150 16.79 1.57 6.77
C LEU A 150 15.57 1.52 7.69
N LYS A 151 14.60 0.68 7.34
CA LYS A 151 13.36 0.41 8.07
C LYS A 151 13.36 -1.05 8.52
N GLU A 152 14.00 -1.29 9.64
CA GLU A 152 14.20 -2.63 10.20
C GLU A 152 12.95 -3.08 10.96
N LEU A 153 12.18 -4.02 10.39
CA LEU A 153 10.96 -4.55 11.02
C LEU A 153 11.23 -5.15 12.40
N LYS A 154 12.47 -5.57 12.68
CA LYS A 154 12.89 -6.03 14.00
C LYS A 154 12.57 -5.01 15.11
N LYS A 155 12.69 -3.70 14.86
CA LYS A 155 12.35 -2.66 15.84
C LYS A 155 10.88 -2.71 16.26
N ILE A 156 9.99 -3.06 15.32
CA ILE A 156 8.55 -3.25 15.57
C ILE A 156 8.33 -4.54 16.36
N TRP A 157 8.99 -5.63 15.97
CA TRP A 157 8.84 -6.94 16.59
C TRP A 157 9.35 -6.98 18.02
N ASP A 158 10.48 -6.33 18.27
CA ASP A 158 11.11 -6.21 19.58
C ASP A 158 10.46 -5.16 20.46
N ASN A 159 9.49 -4.41 19.92
CA ASN A 159 8.76 -3.36 20.62
C ASN A 159 9.66 -2.27 21.22
N GLU A 160 10.64 -1.80 20.42
CA GLU A 160 11.68 -0.88 20.90
C GLU A 160 11.16 0.53 21.24
N SER A 161 9.92 0.85 20.85
CA SER A 161 9.30 2.15 21.09
C SER A 161 8.13 2.02 22.05
N SER A 162 8.05 2.92 23.03
CA SER A 162 7.01 2.90 24.07
C SER A 162 5.64 3.34 23.57
N ASP A 163 5.52 3.81 22.32
CA ASP A 163 4.29 4.26 21.69
C ASP A 163 3.51 3.15 20.98
N LEU A 164 4.08 1.94 20.87
CA LEU A 164 3.42 0.80 20.23
C LEU A 164 2.38 0.17 21.17
N PRO A 165 1.12 -0.01 20.73
CA PRO A 165 0.01 -0.44 21.59
C PRO A 165 -0.07 -1.95 21.84
N TRP A 166 1.02 -2.69 21.66
CA TRP A 166 1.08 -4.14 21.86
C TRP A 166 2.34 -4.57 22.60
N SER A 167 2.34 -5.80 23.10
CA SER A 167 3.52 -6.42 23.71
C SER A 167 4.43 -7.09 22.67
N LYS A 168 5.72 -7.17 22.98
CA LYS A 168 6.71 -7.93 22.20
C LYS A 168 6.19 -9.33 21.88
N GLY A 169 6.38 -9.78 20.64
CA GLY A 169 5.93 -11.09 20.15
C GLY A 169 4.57 -11.10 19.48
N ARG A 170 3.79 -10.00 19.54
CA ARG A 170 2.53 -9.85 18.77
C ARG A 170 2.76 -9.98 17.26
N TYR A 171 3.87 -9.45 16.77
CA TYR A 171 4.27 -9.45 15.37
C TYR A 171 5.67 -10.03 15.18
N SER A 172 5.90 -10.62 14.01
CA SER A 172 7.14 -11.22 13.57
C SER A 172 7.20 -11.26 12.03
N SER A 173 8.24 -11.89 11.47
CA SER A 173 8.36 -12.10 10.03
C SER A 173 7.23 -12.91 9.41
N SER A 174 6.51 -13.73 10.18
CA SER A 174 5.42 -14.58 9.66
C SER A 174 4.08 -13.83 9.47
N ASN A 175 3.94 -12.63 10.06
CA ASN A 175 2.69 -11.89 10.06
C ASN A 175 2.86 -10.37 9.89
N THR A 176 4.02 -9.92 9.39
CA THR A 176 4.31 -8.51 9.10
C THR A 176 4.78 -8.33 7.67
N LEU A 177 4.24 -7.34 6.98
CA LEU A 177 4.68 -6.94 5.64
C LEU A 177 4.99 -5.44 5.59
N LEU A 178 6.17 -5.08 5.10
CA LEU A 178 6.53 -3.71 4.74
C LEU A 178 6.28 -3.47 3.24
N ILE A 179 5.55 -2.42 2.89
CA ILE A 179 5.43 -1.96 1.50
C ILE A 179 6.14 -0.62 1.39
N ASP A 180 7.19 -0.57 0.59
CA ASP A 180 8.01 0.62 0.40
C ASP A 180 8.37 0.80 -1.08
N ASP A 181 8.41 2.03 -1.58
CA ASP A 181 8.76 2.28 -2.99
C ASP A 181 10.26 2.13 -3.27
N THR A 182 11.07 1.97 -2.21
CA THR A 182 12.52 2.05 -2.26
C THR A 182 13.15 0.76 -1.69
N PRO A 183 13.62 -0.17 -2.54
CA PRO A 183 14.06 -1.50 -2.12
C PRO A 183 15.14 -1.52 -1.02
N HIS A 184 16.11 -0.61 -1.07
CA HIS A 184 17.22 -0.60 -0.12
C HIS A 184 16.79 -0.31 1.32
N LYS A 185 15.63 0.33 1.56
CA LYS A 185 15.18 0.62 2.92
C LYS A 185 14.86 -0.66 3.69
N ALA A 186 14.55 -1.75 3.00
CA ALA A 186 14.23 -3.05 3.60
C ALA A 186 15.42 -4.03 3.62
N LEU A 187 16.64 -3.58 3.31
CA LEU A 187 17.80 -4.45 3.06
C LEU A 187 18.14 -5.42 4.21
N LEU A 188 17.85 -5.04 5.45
CA LEU A 188 18.13 -5.87 6.64
C LEU A 188 16.93 -6.71 7.10
N ASN A 189 15.82 -6.66 6.37
CA ASN A 189 14.64 -7.44 6.70
C ASN A 189 14.74 -8.86 6.10
N PRO A 190 14.18 -9.89 6.77
CA PRO A 190 14.14 -11.25 6.23
C PRO A 190 13.45 -11.33 4.84
N PRO A 191 13.77 -12.34 4.01
CA PRO A 191 13.09 -12.55 2.74
C PRO A 191 11.56 -12.60 2.89
N ASN A 192 10.84 -12.12 1.87
CA ASN A 192 9.37 -12.12 1.80
C ASN A 192 8.66 -11.26 2.87
N THR A 193 9.38 -10.40 3.59
CA THR A 193 8.78 -9.46 4.57
C THR A 193 8.66 -8.03 4.05
N ALA A 194 9.15 -7.76 2.85
CA ALA A 194 9.04 -6.45 2.22
C ALA A 194 8.76 -6.54 0.72
N ILE A 195 7.92 -5.64 0.23
CA ILE A 195 7.66 -5.43 -1.21
C ILE A 195 8.20 -4.05 -1.59
N GLY A 196 9.06 -4.05 -2.61
CA GLY A 196 9.70 -2.88 -3.19
C GLY A 196 9.19 -2.58 -4.60
N GLY A 197 8.90 -1.32 -4.91
CA GLY A 197 8.77 -0.91 -6.32
C GLY A 197 10.15 -0.85 -6.99
N ALA A 198 10.31 -1.46 -8.16
CA ALA A 198 11.40 -1.08 -9.05
C ALA A 198 10.98 0.23 -9.75
N ARG A 199 11.76 1.31 -9.58
CA ARG A 199 11.58 2.48 -10.47
C ARG A 199 12.00 2.02 -11.87
N GLY A 200 11.03 1.80 -12.75
CA GLY A 200 11.23 1.65 -14.18
C GLY A 200 11.54 2.97 -14.86
#